data_AF-A0AAJ0EA70-F1
#
_entry.id   AF-A0AAJ0EA70-F1
#
_cell.length_a   1.000
_cell.length_b   1.000
_cell.length_c   1.000
_cell.angle_alpha   90.00
_cell.angle_beta   90.00
_cell.angle_gamma   90.00
#
_symmetry.space_group_name_H-M   'P 1'
#
loop_
_entity.id
_entity.type
_entity.pdbx_description
1 polymer ?
#
loop_
_entity_poly.entity_id
_entity_poly.type
_entity_poly.pdbx_seq_one_letter_code
_entity_poly.pdbx_strand_id
1 'polypeptide(L)'
;MGVAGNAESGKPVYQQAPSMLNRIVYGTKISTLQHWYFQKAGFEAWRSYFWPPAIRPDLIKQYDCRKALPVRIFFPSDYDQTSPQTLPTLFTIHGGGFSIGVPDDDDEWNRTFSDLNNCLVIALHYWKAPWAPWPHALHDLEALYLAIVDDESLPIDKSRIAMGGFSAGGNLTLCLSQMKSVREHETAAPKAIVPIYPPTDFVTPTPSKRNRRPYKVGQLPGIRGQKKDFVLDFAEVFDWSYIPYGTNIRDTRISPLYAERSDFPDNVCIVAAELDYLAYEAWELACKLGGKGKPTSGMAGRNEVAKTQELVESGDERFGWEVKDGRGSIKWLLVPDVIHAFDFHEMGAAVSDPESVRDGNAKAVKVMRVVGDWLRKTAWKA
;
A
#
# COMPACT_ATOMS: atom_id res chain seq x y z
N MET A 1 -19.26 25.38 20.01
CA MET A 1 -18.38 25.04 21.15
C MET A 1 -18.76 23.63 21.59
N GLY A 2 -17.92 22.60 21.60
CA GLY A 2 -16.62 22.38 21.01
C GLY A 2 -16.49 20.85 20.88
N VAL A 3 -15.84 20.38 19.82
CA VAL A 3 -15.25 19.02 19.78
C VAL A 3 -13.91 19.15 19.06
N ALA A 4 -13.05 19.99 19.62
CA ALA A 4 -11.61 19.92 19.42
C ALA A 4 -11.07 19.35 20.75
N GLY A 5 -10.82 18.04 20.80
CA GLY A 5 -10.45 17.42 22.09
C GLY A 5 -9.97 15.97 22.11
N ASN A 6 -9.82 15.28 20.96
CA ASN A 6 -9.43 13.85 20.99
C ASN A 6 -8.07 13.54 20.35
N ALA A 7 -7.29 14.54 19.94
CA ALA A 7 -5.97 14.32 19.34
C ALA A 7 -4.86 14.04 20.39
N GLU A 8 -5.05 14.43 21.66
CA GLU A 8 -3.95 14.47 22.65
C GLU A 8 -4.02 13.44 23.79
N SER A 9 -5.14 12.77 24.02
CA SER A 9 -5.18 11.75 25.08
C SER A 9 -4.78 10.40 24.50
N GLY A 10 -3.65 9.82 24.91
CA GLY A 10 -3.21 8.44 24.59
C GLY A 10 -4.13 7.33 25.14
N LYS A 11 -5.44 7.61 25.24
CA LYS A 11 -6.47 6.66 25.67
C LYS A 11 -6.79 5.71 24.52
N PRO A 12 -6.98 4.41 24.80
CA PRO A 12 -7.42 3.46 23.79
C PRO A 12 -8.78 3.86 23.22
N VAL A 13 -8.99 3.59 21.94
CA VAL A 13 -10.31 3.71 21.28
C VAL A 13 -10.64 2.32 20.76
N TYR A 14 -11.79 1.79 21.14
CA TYR A 14 -12.16 0.42 20.84
C TYR A 14 -13.14 0.33 19.69
N GLN A 15 -12.92 -0.63 18.78
CA GLN A 15 -13.82 -0.95 17.68
C GLN A 15 -15.20 -1.28 18.23
N GLN A 16 -16.19 -0.48 17.83
CA GLN A 16 -17.56 -0.66 18.27
C GLN A 16 -18.25 -1.75 17.46
N ALA A 17 -19.15 -2.47 18.11
CA ALA A 17 -19.95 -3.49 17.47
C ALA A 17 -21.01 -2.79 16.63
N PRO A 18 -21.06 -2.99 15.30
CA PRO A 18 -22.15 -2.44 14.51
C PRO A 18 -23.47 -3.09 14.92
N SER A 19 -24.58 -2.40 14.63
CA SER A 19 -25.93 -2.93 14.82
C SER A 19 -26.11 -4.28 14.09
N MET A 20 -27.05 -5.10 14.53
CA MET A 20 -27.33 -6.39 13.88
C MET A 20 -27.63 -6.21 12.39
N LEU A 21 -28.41 -5.18 12.02
CA LEU A 21 -28.71 -4.87 10.63
C LEU A 21 -27.44 -4.51 9.84
N ASN A 22 -26.57 -3.66 10.40
CA ASN A 22 -25.31 -3.31 9.75
C ASN A 22 -24.39 -4.53 9.59
N ARG A 23 -24.33 -5.44 10.56
CA ARG A 23 -23.57 -6.70 10.41
C ARG A 23 -24.05 -7.54 9.25
N ILE A 24 -25.38 -7.65 9.08
CA ILE A 24 -25.97 -8.36 7.94
C ILE A 24 -25.57 -7.65 6.63
N VAL A 25 -25.74 -6.33 6.57
CA VAL A 25 -25.40 -5.53 5.38
C VAL A 25 -23.92 -5.65 5.03
N TYR A 26 -23.02 -5.50 6.00
CA TYR A 26 -21.58 -5.61 5.79
C TYR A 26 -21.19 -7.04 5.37
N GLY A 27 -21.72 -8.05 6.05
CA GLY A 27 -21.54 -9.46 5.71
C GLY A 27 -21.98 -9.76 4.27
N THR A 28 -23.18 -9.34 3.88
CA THR A 28 -23.65 -9.50 2.50
C THR A 28 -22.74 -8.79 1.50
N LYS A 29 -22.40 -7.52 1.75
CA LYS A 29 -21.54 -6.75 0.85
C LYS A 29 -20.16 -7.39 0.67
N ILE A 30 -19.50 -7.79 1.76
CA ILE A 30 -18.16 -8.39 1.66
C ILE A 30 -18.21 -9.77 1.04
N SER A 31 -19.20 -10.60 1.37
CA SER A 31 -19.35 -11.92 0.75
C SER A 31 -19.64 -11.82 -0.75
N THR A 32 -20.49 -10.87 -1.18
CA THR A 32 -20.73 -10.63 -2.61
C THR A 32 -19.47 -10.16 -3.32
N LEU A 33 -18.72 -9.24 -2.71
CA LEU A 33 -17.47 -8.72 -3.28
C LEU A 33 -16.42 -9.84 -3.40
N GLN A 34 -16.22 -10.64 -2.34
CA GLN A 34 -15.34 -11.79 -2.34
C GLN A 34 -15.76 -12.83 -3.39
N HIS A 35 -17.05 -13.14 -3.50
CA HIS A 35 -17.53 -14.11 -4.47
C HIS A 35 -17.22 -13.69 -5.90
N TRP A 36 -17.52 -12.43 -6.25
CA TRP A 36 -17.21 -11.88 -7.57
C TRP A 36 -15.70 -11.91 -7.84
N TYR A 37 -14.91 -11.50 -6.85
CA TYR A 37 -13.46 -11.45 -6.96
C TYR A 37 -12.84 -12.86 -7.09
N PHE A 38 -13.28 -13.84 -6.31
CA PHE A 38 -12.81 -15.22 -6.41
C PHE A 38 -13.22 -15.90 -7.73
N GLN A 39 -14.41 -15.60 -8.26
CA GLN A 39 -14.80 -16.09 -9.59
C GLN A 39 -13.88 -15.52 -10.69
N LYS A 40 -13.58 -14.22 -10.62
CA LYS A 40 -12.63 -13.57 -11.53
C LYS A 40 -11.24 -14.21 -11.42
N ALA A 41 -10.68 -14.30 -10.22
CA ALA A 41 -9.37 -14.89 -9.98
C ALA A 41 -9.31 -16.37 -10.42
N GLY A 42 -10.37 -17.14 -10.16
CA GLY A 42 -10.48 -18.52 -10.62
C GLY A 42 -10.51 -18.64 -12.15
N PHE A 43 -11.23 -17.76 -12.82
CA PHE A 43 -11.24 -17.69 -14.29
C PHE A 43 -9.88 -17.26 -14.85
N GLU A 44 -9.20 -16.31 -14.22
CA GLU A 44 -7.87 -15.85 -14.62
C GLU A 44 -6.80 -16.93 -14.41
N ALA A 45 -6.87 -17.67 -13.31
CA ALA A 45 -6.01 -18.82 -13.07
C ALA A 45 -6.24 -19.92 -14.11
N TRP A 46 -7.51 -20.25 -14.41
CA TRP A 46 -7.86 -21.21 -15.46
C TRP A 46 -7.35 -20.74 -16.84
N ARG A 47 -7.57 -19.47 -17.18
CA ARG A 47 -7.08 -18.88 -18.44
C ARG A 47 -5.55 -18.94 -18.51
N SER A 48 -4.85 -18.57 -17.45
CA SER A 48 -3.39 -18.55 -17.38
C SER A 48 -2.75 -19.94 -17.45
N TYR A 49 -3.47 -20.98 -17.03
CA TYR A 49 -3.03 -22.36 -17.19
C TYR A 49 -2.93 -22.77 -18.67
N PHE A 50 -3.89 -22.36 -19.51
CA PHE A 50 -3.89 -22.69 -20.94
C PHE A 50 -3.16 -21.63 -21.80
N TRP A 51 -3.25 -20.37 -21.41
CA TRP A 51 -2.64 -19.22 -22.07
C TRP A 51 -1.92 -18.35 -21.03
N PRO A 52 -0.69 -18.71 -20.64
CA PRO A 52 0.08 -17.96 -19.67
C PRO A 52 0.25 -16.50 -20.11
N PRO A 53 0.08 -15.52 -19.20
CA PRO A 53 0.31 -14.12 -19.53
C PRO A 53 1.78 -13.90 -19.89
N ALA A 54 2.03 -12.91 -20.77
CA ALA A 54 3.38 -12.54 -21.17
C ALA A 54 4.20 -12.04 -19.97
N ILE A 55 3.56 -11.29 -19.07
CA ILE A 55 4.11 -10.87 -17.80
C ILE A 55 3.71 -11.90 -16.74
N ARG A 56 4.71 -12.50 -16.09
CA ARG A 56 4.56 -13.48 -15.02
C ARG A 56 5.77 -13.45 -14.10
N PRO A 57 5.67 -13.96 -12.86
CA PRO A 57 6.83 -14.18 -12.02
C PRO A 57 7.78 -15.20 -12.65
N ASP A 58 9.06 -15.04 -12.35
CA ASP A 58 10.10 -15.98 -12.76
C ASP A 58 10.08 -17.23 -11.87
N LEU A 59 9.77 -17.05 -10.58
CA LEU A 59 9.61 -18.13 -9.62
C LEU A 59 8.36 -17.92 -8.77
N ILE A 60 7.67 -19.01 -8.47
CA ILE A 60 6.64 -19.08 -7.44
C ILE A 60 7.15 -20.06 -6.38
N LYS A 61 7.36 -19.57 -5.16
CA LYS A 61 7.85 -20.39 -4.05
C LYS A 61 6.81 -20.51 -2.95
N GLN A 62 6.82 -21.64 -2.27
CA GLN A 62 6.00 -21.90 -1.09
C GLN A 62 6.94 -22.23 0.06
N TYR A 63 6.62 -21.71 1.24
CA TYR A 63 7.39 -21.95 2.47
C TYR A 63 6.57 -22.79 3.44
N ASP A 64 7.23 -23.70 4.16
CA ASP A 64 6.55 -24.61 5.09
C ASP A 64 5.74 -23.87 6.16
N CYS A 65 6.20 -22.68 6.58
CA CYS A 65 5.50 -21.84 7.56
C CYS A 65 4.09 -21.43 7.10
N ARG A 66 3.86 -21.31 5.78
CA ARG A 66 2.62 -20.84 5.15
C ARG A 66 2.45 -21.42 3.73
N LYS A 67 2.36 -22.75 3.60
CA LYS A 67 2.26 -23.44 2.29
C LYS A 67 1.14 -22.93 1.37
N ALA A 68 0.02 -22.51 1.95
CA ALA A 68 -1.14 -22.02 1.22
C ALA A 68 -1.00 -20.57 0.72
N LEU A 69 0.10 -19.89 1.04
CA LEU A 69 0.38 -18.50 0.67
C LEU A 69 1.65 -18.47 -0.20
N PRO A 70 1.57 -18.91 -1.48
CA PRO A 70 2.72 -18.84 -2.38
C PRO A 70 3.16 -17.38 -2.59
N VAL A 71 4.46 -17.17 -2.66
CA VAL A 71 5.06 -15.88 -2.98
C VAL A 71 5.55 -15.86 -4.42
N ARG A 72 5.51 -14.69 -5.04
CA ARG A 72 5.84 -14.49 -6.45
C ARG A 72 7.12 -13.68 -6.54
N ILE A 73 8.08 -14.14 -7.33
CA ILE A 73 9.43 -13.56 -7.37
C ILE A 73 9.74 -13.13 -8.80
N PHE A 74 10.23 -11.91 -8.93
CA PHE A 74 10.61 -11.27 -10.18
C PHE A 74 12.07 -10.87 -10.09
N PHE A 75 12.88 -11.42 -10.99
CA PHE A 75 14.25 -10.97 -11.21
C PHE A 75 14.26 -9.84 -12.24
N PRO A 76 15.24 -8.93 -12.21
CA PRO A 76 15.48 -8.02 -13.33
C PRO A 76 15.70 -8.84 -14.61
N SER A 77 15.10 -8.41 -15.72
CA SER A 77 15.15 -9.16 -16.97
C SER A 77 16.57 -9.37 -17.54
N ASP A 78 17.53 -8.53 -17.14
CA ASP A 78 18.95 -8.61 -17.50
C ASP A 78 19.82 -9.33 -16.46
N TYR A 79 19.23 -9.86 -15.39
CA TYR A 79 19.94 -10.57 -14.35
C TYR A 79 20.31 -12.00 -14.77
N ASP A 80 21.61 -12.31 -14.75
CA ASP A 80 22.11 -13.67 -14.89
C ASP A 80 21.92 -14.44 -13.59
N GLN A 81 20.96 -15.37 -13.57
CA GLN A 81 20.66 -16.21 -12.40
C GLN A 81 21.79 -17.16 -12.00
N THR A 82 22.82 -17.34 -12.85
CA THR A 82 24.03 -18.10 -12.49
C THR A 82 25.10 -17.24 -11.81
N SER A 83 24.92 -15.91 -11.82
CA SER A 83 25.80 -14.97 -11.15
C SER A 83 25.77 -15.14 -9.63
N PRO A 84 26.92 -15.05 -8.93
CA PRO A 84 26.95 -15.00 -7.48
C PRO A 84 26.52 -13.64 -6.91
N GLN A 85 26.15 -12.67 -7.75
CA GLN A 85 25.79 -11.33 -7.35
C GLN A 85 24.47 -11.31 -6.57
N THR A 86 24.48 -10.71 -5.38
CA THR A 86 23.24 -10.42 -4.64
C THR A 86 22.60 -9.11 -5.12
N LEU A 87 21.27 -9.07 -5.07
CA LEU A 87 20.44 -7.98 -5.54
C LEU A 87 19.84 -7.19 -4.38
N PRO A 88 19.66 -5.87 -4.55
CA PRO A 88 18.73 -5.14 -3.69
C PRO A 88 17.33 -5.71 -3.87
N THR A 89 16.56 -5.79 -2.79
CA THR A 89 15.26 -6.47 -2.79
C THR A 89 14.15 -5.54 -2.31
N LEU A 90 13.03 -5.54 -3.05
CA LEU A 90 11.76 -4.96 -2.61
C LEU A 90 10.75 -6.07 -2.33
N PHE A 91 10.29 -6.20 -1.09
CA PHE A 91 9.10 -6.98 -0.78
C PHE A 91 7.85 -6.15 -1.09
N THR A 92 6.89 -6.71 -1.82
CA THR A 92 5.61 -6.03 -2.10
C THR A 92 4.44 -6.72 -1.42
N ILE A 93 3.49 -5.95 -0.90
CA ILE A 93 2.28 -6.45 -0.27
C ILE A 93 1.06 -5.88 -1.01
N HIS A 94 0.26 -6.77 -1.56
CA HIS A 94 -0.88 -6.42 -2.39
C HIS A 94 -2.04 -5.81 -1.59
N GLY A 95 -2.86 -5.01 -2.28
CA GLY A 95 -4.04 -4.33 -1.72
C GLY A 95 -5.28 -5.22 -1.59
N GLY A 96 -6.46 -4.58 -1.52
CA GLY A 96 -7.75 -5.27 -1.48
C GLY A 96 -8.51 -5.16 -0.15
N GLY A 97 -8.34 -4.06 0.58
CA GLY A 97 -9.11 -3.79 1.81
C GLY A 97 -9.00 -4.89 2.86
N PHE A 98 -7.87 -5.60 2.91
CA PHE A 98 -7.58 -6.76 3.77
C PHE A 98 -8.48 -8.00 3.52
N SER A 99 -9.46 -7.90 2.63
CA SER A 99 -10.54 -8.89 2.47
C SER A 99 -10.64 -9.48 1.08
N ILE A 100 -10.06 -8.82 0.07
CA ILE A 100 -9.94 -9.31 -1.31
C ILE A 100 -8.50 -9.11 -1.79
N GLY A 101 -8.25 -9.37 -3.07
CA GLY A 101 -6.93 -9.20 -3.68
C GLY A 101 -6.09 -10.47 -3.58
N VAL A 102 -5.18 -10.63 -4.53
CA VAL A 102 -4.17 -11.69 -4.59
C VAL A 102 -2.86 -11.11 -5.16
N PRO A 103 -1.68 -11.69 -4.86
CA PRO A 103 -0.40 -11.09 -5.26
C PRO A 103 -0.19 -10.97 -6.77
N ASP A 104 -0.93 -11.72 -7.58
CA ASP A 104 -0.92 -11.63 -9.04
C ASP A 104 -1.64 -10.41 -9.61
N ASP A 105 -2.48 -9.72 -8.82
CA ASP A 105 -3.04 -8.41 -9.19
C ASP A 105 -1.92 -7.40 -9.56
N ASP A 106 -0.79 -7.50 -8.87
CA ASP A 106 0.30 -6.54 -8.96
C ASP A 106 1.46 -7.05 -9.85
N ASP A 107 1.30 -8.16 -10.59
CA ASP A 107 2.37 -8.78 -11.38
C ASP A 107 3.01 -7.81 -12.39
N GLU A 108 2.18 -7.02 -13.09
CA GLU A 108 2.66 -6.03 -14.06
C GLU A 108 3.45 -4.91 -13.37
N TRP A 109 3.00 -4.46 -12.20
CA TRP A 109 3.72 -3.49 -11.40
C TRP A 109 5.05 -4.06 -10.91
N ASN A 110 5.03 -5.27 -10.35
CA ASN A 110 6.20 -5.95 -9.79
C ASN A 110 7.28 -6.21 -10.84
N ARG A 111 6.90 -6.72 -12.01
CA ARG A 111 7.80 -6.89 -13.16
C ARG A 111 8.39 -5.55 -13.59
N THR A 112 7.54 -4.55 -13.82
CA THR A 112 7.98 -3.24 -14.30
C THR A 112 8.93 -2.58 -13.30
N PHE A 113 8.66 -2.66 -12.01
CA PHE A 113 9.52 -2.09 -10.98
C PHE A 113 10.86 -2.83 -10.89
N SER A 114 10.85 -4.17 -10.95
CA SER A 114 12.04 -5.02 -10.99
C SER A 114 12.98 -4.62 -12.14
N ASP A 115 12.44 -4.54 -13.35
CA ASP A 115 13.21 -4.22 -14.56
C ASP A 115 13.70 -2.76 -14.55
N LEU A 116 12.85 -1.81 -14.16
CA LEU A 116 13.21 -0.39 -14.16
C LEU A 116 14.30 -0.04 -13.14
N ASN A 117 14.38 -0.80 -12.04
CA ASN A 117 15.24 -0.47 -10.92
C ASN A 117 16.34 -1.48 -10.64
N ASN A 118 16.44 -2.54 -11.45
CA ASN A 118 17.41 -3.61 -11.34
C ASN A 118 17.47 -4.17 -9.91
N CYS A 119 16.30 -4.56 -9.39
CA CYS A 119 16.14 -5.12 -8.05
C CYS A 119 15.28 -6.37 -8.09
N LEU A 120 15.51 -7.28 -7.14
CA LEU A 120 14.61 -8.41 -6.93
C LEU A 120 13.28 -7.90 -6.34
N VAL A 121 12.15 -8.31 -6.89
CA VAL A 121 10.83 -8.02 -6.30
C VAL A 121 10.20 -9.32 -5.81
N ILE A 122 9.77 -9.34 -4.55
CA ILE A 122 9.14 -10.51 -3.90
C ILE A 122 7.74 -10.10 -3.40
N ALA A 123 6.71 -10.54 -4.12
CA ALA A 123 5.32 -10.26 -3.77
C ALA A 123 4.80 -11.28 -2.75
N LEU A 124 4.43 -10.77 -1.57
CA LEU A 124 3.94 -11.56 -0.45
C LEU A 124 2.43 -11.78 -0.53
N HIS A 125 1.99 -12.89 0.05
CA HIS A 125 0.58 -13.28 0.12
C HIS A 125 0.14 -13.42 1.58
N TYR A 126 -1.13 -13.13 1.87
CA TYR A 126 -1.69 -13.18 3.24
C TYR A 126 -3.15 -13.63 3.21
N TRP A 127 -3.64 -14.20 4.32
CA TRP A 127 -5.05 -14.59 4.43
C TRP A 127 -5.99 -13.39 4.57
N LYS A 128 -7.24 -13.57 4.14
CA LYS A 128 -8.21 -12.49 4.00
C LYS A 128 -9.26 -12.46 5.11
N ALA A 129 -9.52 -11.25 5.59
CA ALA A 129 -10.69 -10.96 6.40
C ALA A 129 -12.00 -11.16 5.59
N PRO A 130 -13.15 -11.44 6.22
CA PRO A 130 -13.37 -11.60 7.66
C PRO A 130 -12.97 -12.98 8.21
N TRP A 131 -12.55 -13.93 7.35
CA TRP A 131 -12.18 -15.29 7.75
C TRP A 131 -10.86 -15.35 8.53
N ALA A 132 -9.93 -14.47 8.20
CA ALA A 132 -8.68 -14.24 8.92
C ALA A 132 -8.54 -12.74 9.27
N PRO A 133 -9.25 -12.25 10.30
CA PRO A 133 -9.22 -10.84 10.68
C PRO A 133 -7.88 -10.47 11.32
N TRP A 134 -7.65 -9.18 11.60
CA TRP A 134 -6.48 -8.70 12.33
C TRP A 134 -6.25 -9.51 13.62
N PRO A 135 -5.01 -9.93 13.95
CA PRO A 135 -3.75 -9.63 13.26
C PRO A 135 -3.26 -10.72 12.28
N HIS A 136 -4.12 -11.63 11.79
CA HIS A 136 -3.67 -12.81 11.00
C HIS A 136 -2.77 -12.46 9.82
N ALA A 137 -3.18 -11.49 8.99
CA ALA A 137 -2.39 -11.06 7.85
C ALA A 137 -0.98 -10.60 8.24
N LEU A 138 -0.80 -9.95 9.39
CA LEU A 138 0.53 -9.55 9.87
C LEU A 138 1.38 -10.75 10.25
N HIS A 139 0.82 -11.74 10.94
CA HIS A 139 1.54 -12.97 11.29
C HIS A 139 1.88 -13.83 10.06
N ASP A 140 1.04 -13.82 9.02
CA ASP A 140 1.34 -14.47 7.75
C ASP A 140 2.55 -13.81 7.07
N LEU A 141 2.51 -12.48 6.96
CA LEU A 141 3.57 -11.70 6.32
C LEU A 141 4.88 -11.76 7.10
N GLU A 142 4.84 -11.71 8.43
CA GLU A 142 6.01 -11.90 9.30
C GLU A 142 6.64 -13.27 9.06
N ALA A 143 5.85 -14.34 9.12
CA ALA A 143 6.36 -15.70 8.93
C ALA A 143 6.96 -15.91 7.53
N LEU A 144 6.37 -15.33 6.49
CA LEU A 144 6.89 -15.38 5.13
C LEU A 144 8.16 -14.55 4.98
N TYR A 145 8.17 -13.31 5.49
CA TYR A 145 9.33 -12.43 5.43
C TYR A 145 10.56 -13.11 6.03
N LEU A 146 10.45 -13.62 7.25
CA LEU A 146 11.52 -14.31 7.96
C LEU A 146 12.02 -15.55 7.18
N ALA A 147 11.10 -16.37 6.68
CA ALA A 147 11.47 -17.55 5.90
C ALA A 147 12.17 -17.21 4.58
N ILE A 148 11.82 -16.10 3.95
CA ILE A 148 12.42 -15.67 2.67
C ILE A 148 13.80 -15.05 2.87
N VAL A 149 14.00 -14.23 3.90
CA VAL A 149 15.32 -13.61 4.16
C VAL A 149 16.37 -14.63 4.64
N ASP A 150 15.94 -15.78 5.14
CA ASP A 150 16.79 -16.93 5.47
C ASP A 150 16.99 -17.91 4.30
N ASP A 151 16.32 -17.68 3.17
CA ASP A 151 16.40 -18.54 2.00
C ASP A 151 17.62 -18.21 1.13
N GLU A 152 18.72 -18.91 1.39
CA GLU A 152 20.01 -18.77 0.69
C GLU A 152 19.94 -19.17 -0.81
N SER A 153 18.83 -19.72 -1.30
CA SER A 153 18.64 -19.96 -2.73
C SER A 153 18.18 -18.72 -3.51
N LEU A 154 17.85 -17.63 -2.82
CA LEU A 154 17.54 -16.35 -3.43
C LEU A 154 18.73 -15.39 -3.30
N PRO A 155 19.07 -14.63 -4.34
CA PRO A 155 20.22 -13.71 -4.31
C PRO A 155 19.86 -12.41 -3.58
N ILE A 156 19.35 -12.48 -2.36
CA ILE A 156 18.94 -11.31 -1.57
C ILE A 156 20.18 -10.70 -0.91
N ASP A 157 20.45 -9.44 -1.22
CA ASP A 157 21.36 -8.65 -0.40
C ASP A 157 20.64 -8.19 0.87
N LYS A 158 20.88 -8.89 1.99
CA LYS A 158 20.21 -8.64 3.28
C LYS A 158 20.43 -7.20 3.78
N SER A 159 21.50 -6.53 3.35
CA SER A 159 21.78 -5.13 3.72
C SER A 159 20.96 -4.11 2.92
N ARG A 160 20.37 -4.51 1.78
CA ARG A 160 19.65 -3.66 0.82
C ARG A 160 18.19 -4.11 0.63
N ILE A 161 17.49 -4.32 1.74
CA ILE A 161 16.06 -4.68 1.73
C ILE A 161 15.18 -3.43 1.90
N ALA A 162 14.12 -3.36 1.10
CA ALA A 162 13.00 -2.45 1.29
C ALA A 162 11.67 -3.21 1.25
N MET A 163 10.60 -2.62 1.79
CA MET A 163 9.24 -3.16 1.67
C MET A 163 8.30 -2.09 1.10
N GLY A 164 7.30 -2.48 0.35
CA GLY A 164 6.28 -1.60 -0.19
C GLY A 164 4.94 -2.30 -0.27
N GLY A 165 3.88 -1.55 -0.49
CA GLY A 165 2.57 -2.15 -0.66
C GLY A 165 1.49 -1.13 -0.94
N PHE A 166 0.36 -1.64 -1.40
CA PHE A 166 -0.71 -0.84 -1.99
C PHE A 166 -1.94 -0.86 -1.10
N SER A 167 -2.53 0.29 -0.79
CA SER A 167 -3.80 0.37 -0.04
C SER A 167 -3.67 -0.39 1.30
N ALA A 168 -4.52 -1.37 1.56
CA ALA A 168 -4.38 -2.31 2.68
C ALA A 168 -2.97 -2.91 2.81
N GLY A 169 -2.30 -3.25 1.70
CA GLY A 169 -0.91 -3.69 1.68
C GLY A 169 0.09 -2.59 2.07
N GLY A 170 -0.22 -1.32 1.79
CA GLY A 170 0.53 -0.16 2.29
C GLY A 170 0.41 0.01 3.80
N ASN A 171 -0.79 -0.22 4.35
CA ASN A 171 -0.98 -0.32 5.80
C ASN A 171 -0.20 -1.51 6.39
N LEU A 172 -0.32 -2.69 5.79
CA LEU A 172 0.42 -3.88 6.23
C LEU A 172 1.94 -3.68 6.14
N THR A 173 2.44 -2.93 5.16
CA THR A 173 3.87 -2.53 5.07
C THR A 173 4.28 -1.71 6.29
N LEU A 174 3.51 -0.68 6.63
CA LEU A 174 3.75 0.14 7.83
C LEU A 174 3.71 -0.74 9.09
N CYS A 175 2.71 -1.59 9.22
CA CYS A 175 2.49 -2.44 10.41
C CYS A 175 3.54 -3.55 10.55
N LEU A 176 3.90 -4.25 9.47
CA LEU A 176 4.92 -5.30 9.45
C LEU A 176 6.30 -4.74 9.83
N SER A 177 6.63 -3.54 9.34
CA SER A 177 7.92 -2.89 9.66
C SER A 177 8.07 -2.50 11.13
N GLN A 178 6.97 -2.47 11.90
CA GLN A 178 6.99 -2.25 13.34
C GLN A 178 7.17 -3.55 14.14
N MET A 179 6.97 -4.72 13.52
CA MET A 179 7.08 -5.99 14.21
C MET A 179 8.53 -6.21 14.64
N LYS A 180 8.73 -6.54 15.92
CA LYS A 180 10.07 -6.65 16.52
C LYS A 180 10.99 -7.60 15.73
N SER A 181 10.46 -8.76 15.33
CA SER A 181 11.17 -9.77 14.54
C SER A 181 11.68 -9.26 13.19
N VAL A 182 10.99 -8.29 12.58
CA VAL A 182 11.34 -7.69 11.29
C VAL A 182 12.23 -6.47 11.49
N ARG A 183 11.83 -5.57 12.39
CA ARG A 183 12.52 -4.29 12.66
C ARG A 183 13.90 -4.49 13.27
N GLU A 184 14.02 -5.45 14.18
CA GLU A 184 15.24 -5.74 14.93
C GLU A 184 15.94 -7.00 14.39
N HIS A 185 15.57 -7.45 13.18
CA HIS A 185 16.26 -8.55 12.52
C HIS A 185 17.74 -8.22 12.33
N GLU A 186 18.62 -9.12 12.76
CA GLU A 186 20.06 -8.84 12.87
C GLU A 186 20.70 -8.41 11.54
N THR A 187 20.39 -9.13 10.46
CA THR A 187 21.02 -8.93 9.16
C THR A 187 20.08 -8.38 8.09
N ALA A 188 18.79 -8.68 8.19
CA ALA A 188 17.80 -8.45 7.16
C ALA A 188 16.68 -7.50 7.60
N ALA A 189 16.93 -6.57 8.53
CA ALA A 189 15.93 -5.53 8.84
C ALA A 189 15.76 -4.59 7.64
N PRO A 190 14.52 -4.25 7.23
CA PRO A 190 14.26 -3.41 6.07
C PRO A 190 14.81 -2.00 6.28
N LYS A 191 15.56 -1.48 5.31
CA LYS A 191 16.18 -0.15 5.35
C LYS A 191 15.27 0.97 4.88
N ALA A 192 14.22 0.63 4.13
CA ALA A 192 13.18 1.56 3.70
C ALA A 192 11.82 0.90 3.63
N ILE A 193 10.77 1.73 3.75
CA ILE A 193 9.41 1.35 3.41
C ILE A 193 8.75 2.34 2.44
N VAL A 194 7.90 1.81 1.55
CA VAL A 194 7.17 2.56 0.52
C VAL A 194 5.68 2.20 0.55
N PRO A 195 4.91 2.73 1.52
CA PRO A 195 3.47 2.56 1.51
C PRO A 195 2.81 3.45 0.44
N ILE A 196 2.01 2.83 -0.43
CA ILE A 196 1.33 3.46 -1.55
C ILE A 196 -0.17 3.54 -1.25
N TYR A 197 -0.69 4.78 -1.20
CA TYR A 197 -2.02 5.20 -0.76
C TYR A 197 -2.56 4.42 0.47
N PRO A 198 -1.79 4.34 1.58
CA PRO A 198 -2.15 3.52 2.72
C PRO A 198 -3.34 4.10 3.51
N PRO A 199 -4.26 3.27 4.02
CA PRO A 199 -5.05 3.67 5.18
C PRO A 199 -4.15 3.71 6.41
N THR A 200 -4.23 4.78 7.19
CA THR A 200 -3.32 5.03 8.33
C THR A 200 -4.03 5.37 9.64
N ASP A 201 -5.33 5.70 9.60
CA ASP A 201 -6.10 6.09 10.79
C ASP A 201 -7.51 5.52 10.80
N PHE A 202 -7.74 4.43 11.54
CA PHE A 202 -9.07 3.85 11.69
C PHE A 202 -9.91 4.52 12.80
N VAL A 203 -9.35 5.49 13.53
CA VAL A 203 -10.06 6.19 14.62
C VAL A 203 -10.93 7.31 14.08
N THR A 204 -10.46 8.07 13.09
CA THR A 204 -11.24 9.15 12.49
C THR A 204 -12.42 8.57 11.72
N PRO A 205 -13.67 8.96 12.04
CA PRO A 205 -14.84 8.44 11.34
C PRO A 205 -14.83 8.76 9.84
N THR A 206 -15.26 7.80 9.03
CA THR A 206 -15.34 7.89 7.55
C THR A 206 -15.97 9.18 7.02
N PRO A 207 -17.09 9.71 7.58
CA PRO A 207 -17.64 11.00 7.13
C PRO A 207 -16.69 12.19 7.28
N SER A 208 -15.83 12.18 8.30
CA SER A 208 -14.84 13.24 8.51
C SER A 208 -13.74 13.18 7.45
N LYS A 209 -13.30 11.97 7.07
CA LYS A 209 -12.32 11.75 6.01
C LYS A 209 -12.86 12.17 4.64
N ARG A 210 -14.13 11.85 4.34
CA ARG A 210 -14.82 12.26 3.10
C ARG A 210 -14.68 13.76 2.81
N ASN A 211 -14.78 14.59 3.84
CA ASN A 211 -14.71 16.05 3.68
C ASN A 211 -13.31 16.57 3.36
N ARG A 212 -12.27 15.75 3.53
CA ARG A 212 -10.87 16.09 3.24
C ARG A 212 -10.39 15.55 1.88
N ARG A 213 -11.29 14.90 1.12
CA ARG A 213 -11.03 14.42 -0.23
C ARG A 213 -11.33 15.52 -1.25
N PRO A 214 -10.40 15.85 -2.16
CA PRO A 214 -10.71 16.77 -3.27
C PRO A 214 -11.62 16.12 -4.32
N TYR A 215 -12.42 16.95 -5.00
CA TYR A 215 -13.29 16.55 -6.10
C TYR A 215 -13.16 17.55 -7.25
N LYS A 216 -12.90 17.05 -8.47
CA LYS A 216 -12.77 17.86 -9.69
C LYS A 216 -13.95 17.62 -10.64
N VAL A 217 -15.15 17.85 -10.11
CA VAL A 217 -16.41 17.48 -10.78
C VAL A 217 -16.56 18.21 -12.12
N GLY A 218 -16.78 17.44 -13.19
CA GLY A 218 -16.92 17.98 -14.55
C GLY A 218 -15.62 18.49 -15.19
N GLN A 219 -14.48 18.37 -14.52
CA GLN A 219 -13.17 18.83 -15.02
C GLN A 219 -12.28 17.69 -15.54
N LEU A 220 -12.59 16.44 -15.16
CA LEU A 220 -11.87 15.22 -15.57
C LEU A 220 -12.86 14.20 -16.14
N PRO A 221 -12.40 13.26 -16.99
CA PRO A 221 -13.26 12.21 -17.53
C PRO A 221 -13.60 11.13 -16.49
N GLY A 222 -14.58 10.29 -16.86
CA GLY A 222 -14.92 9.07 -16.12
C GLY A 222 -15.25 9.32 -14.64
N ILE A 223 -14.75 8.45 -13.77
CA ILE A 223 -14.98 8.57 -12.33
C ILE A 223 -14.18 9.71 -11.68
N ARG A 224 -13.04 10.12 -12.26
CA ARG A 224 -12.20 11.21 -11.74
C ARG A 224 -12.96 12.54 -11.68
N GLY A 225 -13.86 12.76 -12.64
CA GLY A 225 -14.74 13.92 -12.70
C GLY A 225 -16.09 13.76 -11.99
N GLN A 226 -16.28 12.71 -11.18
CA GLN A 226 -17.54 12.48 -10.45
C GLN A 226 -17.36 12.72 -8.96
N LYS A 227 -18.47 12.99 -8.26
CA LYS A 227 -18.50 13.05 -6.79
C LYS A 227 -18.59 11.65 -6.18
N LYS A 228 -17.71 10.74 -6.60
CA LYS A 228 -17.70 9.32 -6.21
C LYS A 228 -16.31 8.88 -5.78
N ASP A 229 -16.27 8.02 -4.78
CA ASP A 229 -15.08 7.31 -4.31
C ASP A 229 -15.52 5.89 -3.93
N PHE A 230 -15.06 4.89 -4.69
CA PHE A 230 -15.48 3.50 -4.47
C PHE A 230 -14.94 2.93 -3.16
N VAL A 231 -13.75 3.34 -2.76
CA VAL A 231 -13.14 2.81 -1.52
C VAL A 231 -13.89 3.37 -0.32
N LEU A 232 -14.28 4.64 -0.40
CA LEU A 232 -15.12 5.28 0.61
C LEU A 232 -16.48 4.58 0.80
N ASP A 233 -17.09 4.08 -0.28
CA ASP A 233 -18.37 3.36 -0.24
C ASP A 233 -18.28 1.97 0.44
N PHE A 234 -17.07 1.39 0.48
CA PHE A 234 -16.77 0.11 1.13
C PHE A 234 -15.95 0.24 2.42
N ALA A 235 -15.55 1.44 2.83
CA ALA A 235 -14.66 1.67 3.97
C ALA A 235 -15.14 0.95 5.23
N GLU A 236 -16.38 1.19 5.66
CA GLU A 236 -16.94 0.54 6.85
C GLU A 236 -17.05 -0.99 6.73
N VAL A 237 -17.23 -1.50 5.49
CA VAL A 237 -17.31 -2.94 5.22
C VAL A 237 -15.93 -3.58 5.40
N PHE A 238 -14.88 -2.94 4.88
CA PHE A 238 -13.50 -3.40 5.06
C PHE A 238 -13.06 -3.30 6.52
N ASP A 239 -13.32 -2.16 7.19
CA ASP A 239 -13.00 -1.95 8.60
C ASP A 239 -13.68 -3.01 9.47
N TRP A 240 -14.98 -3.26 9.26
CA TRP A 240 -15.73 -4.28 9.98
C TRP A 240 -15.22 -5.70 9.72
N SER A 241 -14.83 -6.00 8.48
CA SER A 241 -14.32 -7.33 8.12
C SER A 241 -12.97 -7.57 8.77
N TYR A 242 -12.09 -6.57 8.74
CA TYR A 242 -10.71 -6.69 9.17
C TYR A 242 -10.52 -6.60 10.68
N ILE A 243 -11.24 -5.69 11.36
CA ILE A 243 -10.97 -5.34 12.76
C ILE A 243 -11.99 -6.02 13.68
N PRO A 244 -11.57 -6.98 14.54
CA PRO A 244 -12.48 -7.59 15.50
C PRO A 244 -13.08 -6.56 16.47
N TYR A 245 -14.32 -6.80 16.89
CA TYR A 245 -14.97 -6.01 17.94
C TYR A 245 -14.12 -5.96 19.23
N GLY A 246 -14.08 -4.79 19.88
CA GLY A 246 -13.32 -4.59 21.11
C GLY A 246 -11.80 -4.46 20.90
N THR A 247 -11.32 -4.48 19.66
CA THR A 247 -9.92 -4.21 19.34
C THR A 247 -9.62 -2.73 19.53
N ASN A 248 -8.46 -2.40 20.12
CA ASN A 248 -8.02 -1.01 20.21
C ASN A 248 -7.57 -0.52 18.83
N ILE A 249 -8.41 0.28 18.16
CA ILE A 249 -8.12 0.81 16.82
C ILE A 249 -7.06 1.92 16.82
N ARG A 250 -6.58 2.35 17.99
CA ARG A 250 -5.35 3.15 18.12
C ARG A 250 -4.08 2.31 18.17
N ASP A 251 -4.16 0.98 18.17
CA ASP A 251 -2.97 0.14 18.03
C ASP A 251 -2.22 0.56 16.76
N THR A 252 -0.92 0.80 16.87
CA THR A 252 -0.08 1.33 15.79
C THR A 252 0.06 0.34 14.63
N ARG A 253 -0.27 -0.94 14.87
CA ARG A 253 -0.35 -2.02 13.88
C ARG A 253 -1.75 -2.15 13.26
N ILE A 254 -2.64 -1.20 13.51
CA ILE A 254 -3.92 -0.98 12.83
C ILE A 254 -3.92 0.43 12.24
N SER A 255 -3.64 1.43 13.09
CA SER A 255 -3.58 2.85 12.73
C SER A 255 -2.15 3.40 12.88
N PRO A 256 -1.27 3.18 11.88
CA PRO A 256 0.10 3.71 11.86
C PRO A 256 0.23 5.21 12.11
N LEU A 257 -0.82 6.01 11.92
CA LEU A 257 -0.81 7.44 12.25
C LEU A 257 -0.40 7.71 13.72
N TYR A 258 -0.70 6.78 14.62
CA TYR A 258 -0.34 6.88 16.04
C TYR A 258 1.04 6.33 16.39
N ALA A 259 1.76 5.74 15.43
CA ALA A 259 3.13 5.26 15.63
C ALA A 259 4.12 6.42 15.70
N GLU A 260 5.23 6.22 16.42
CA GLU A 260 6.32 7.18 16.47
C GLU A 260 7.32 6.94 15.34
N ARG A 261 8.11 7.95 15.02
CA ARG A 261 9.14 7.84 13.97
C ARG A 261 10.10 6.67 14.25
N SER A 262 10.41 6.39 15.52
CA SER A 262 11.22 5.25 16.01
C SER A 262 10.63 3.88 15.68
N ASP A 263 9.34 3.79 15.39
CA ASP A 263 8.69 2.52 15.11
C ASP A 263 8.91 2.04 13.68
N PHE A 264 9.34 2.92 12.78
CA PHE A 264 9.58 2.63 11.37
C PHE A 264 11.08 2.61 11.02
N PRO A 265 11.45 1.99 9.89
CA PRO A 265 12.77 2.15 9.30
C PRO A 265 13.15 3.61 9.07
N ASP A 266 14.45 3.85 9.00
CA ASP A 266 15.02 5.18 8.85
C ASP A 266 14.62 5.86 7.55
N ASN A 267 14.14 5.14 6.55
CA ASN A 267 13.69 5.71 5.29
C ASN A 267 12.23 5.35 5.02
N VAL A 268 11.38 6.35 4.81
CA VAL A 268 9.94 6.16 4.52
C VAL A 268 9.56 7.05 3.34
N CYS A 269 8.99 6.47 2.28
CA CYS A 269 8.44 7.20 1.15
C CYS A 269 6.95 6.91 1.04
N ILE A 270 6.10 7.87 1.43
CA ILE A 270 4.66 7.72 1.36
C ILE A 270 4.16 8.29 0.03
N VAL A 271 3.52 7.43 -0.76
CA VAL A 271 2.85 7.82 -2.00
C VAL A 271 1.34 7.85 -1.75
N ALA A 272 0.61 8.80 -2.31
CA ALA A 272 -0.84 8.87 -2.23
C ALA A 272 -1.46 9.30 -3.57
N ALA A 273 -2.75 9.03 -3.75
CA ALA A 273 -3.52 9.48 -4.90
C ALA A 273 -4.30 10.77 -4.54
N GLU A 274 -4.30 11.81 -5.39
CA GLU A 274 -4.99 13.06 -5.07
C GLU A 274 -6.49 12.87 -4.84
N LEU A 275 -7.17 12.12 -5.72
CA LEU A 275 -8.61 11.92 -5.69
C LEU A 275 -9.00 10.68 -4.87
N ASP A 276 -8.45 10.58 -3.67
CA ASP A 276 -8.63 9.47 -2.73
C ASP A 276 -8.91 10.00 -1.32
N TYR A 277 -9.95 9.47 -0.66
CA TYR A 277 -10.27 9.87 0.72
C TYR A 277 -9.19 9.49 1.74
N LEU A 278 -8.29 8.55 1.41
CA LEU A 278 -7.13 8.17 2.23
C LEU A 278 -5.95 9.13 2.10
N ALA A 279 -5.96 10.03 1.10
CA ALA A 279 -4.82 10.89 0.80
C ALA A 279 -4.43 11.80 1.97
N TYR A 280 -5.43 12.33 2.68
CA TYR A 280 -5.19 13.27 3.77
C TYR A 280 -4.49 12.61 4.96
N GLU A 281 -4.94 11.43 5.38
CA GLU A 281 -4.35 10.73 6.53
C GLU A 281 -2.94 10.22 6.21
N ALA A 282 -2.69 9.77 4.98
CA ALA A 282 -1.35 9.46 4.51
C ALA A 282 -0.43 10.68 4.53
N TRP A 283 -0.94 11.85 4.13
CA TRP A 283 -0.20 13.12 4.22
C TRP A 283 0.06 13.54 5.66
N GLU A 284 -0.91 13.34 6.55
CA GLU A 284 -0.77 13.62 7.99
C GLU A 284 0.31 12.75 8.63
N LEU A 285 0.34 11.46 8.30
CA LEU A 285 1.42 10.56 8.72
C LEU A 285 2.77 11.04 8.16
N ALA A 286 2.85 11.39 6.88
CA ALA A 286 4.09 11.89 6.28
C ALA A 286 4.61 13.14 7.02
N CYS A 287 3.76 14.15 7.22
CA CYS A 287 4.11 15.37 7.93
C CYS A 287 4.53 15.10 9.38
N LYS A 288 3.85 14.19 10.08
CA LYS A 288 4.25 13.75 11.43
C LYS A 288 5.66 13.16 11.42
N LEU A 289 5.92 12.20 10.54
CA LEU A 289 7.20 11.51 10.46
C LEU A 289 8.35 12.43 10.02
N GLY A 290 8.07 13.39 9.14
CA GLY A 290 9.03 14.38 8.65
C GLY A 290 9.23 15.58 9.57
N GLY A 291 8.62 15.62 10.75
CA GLY A 291 8.74 16.74 11.69
C GLY A 291 8.10 18.04 11.21
N LYS A 292 7.19 17.99 10.22
CA LYS A 292 6.48 19.16 9.68
C LYS A 292 5.19 19.48 10.44
N GLY A 293 4.82 18.66 11.43
CA GLY A 293 3.58 18.81 12.19
C GLY A 293 2.37 18.31 11.39
N LYS A 294 1.32 19.13 11.26
CA LYS A 294 0.11 18.78 10.52
C LYS A 294 0.17 19.26 9.08
N PRO A 295 -0.60 18.66 8.16
CA PRO A 295 -0.80 19.18 6.81
C PRO A 295 -1.17 20.67 6.80
N THR A 296 -0.63 21.40 5.82
CA THR A 296 -0.81 22.86 5.70
C THR A 296 -2.20 23.28 5.23
N SER A 297 -3.00 22.33 4.76
CA SER A 297 -4.38 22.50 4.29
C SER A 297 -5.31 21.51 4.98
N GLY A 298 -6.62 21.80 5.00
CA GLY A 298 -7.65 20.86 5.45
C GLY A 298 -8.03 19.80 4.42
N MET A 299 -7.46 19.86 3.21
CA MET A 299 -7.72 18.97 2.08
C MET A 299 -6.41 18.71 1.32
N ALA A 300 -6.21 17.46 0.88
CA ALA A 300 -5.05 17.11 0.05
C ALA A 300 -5.20 17.67 -1.37
N GLY A 301 -4.06 17.97 -2.03
CA GLY A 301 -4.05 18.39 -3.43
C GLY A 301 -4.53 19.83 -3.70
N ARG A 302 -4.99 20.06 -4.92
CA ARG A 302 -5.43 21.38 -5.42
C ARG A 302 -6.71 21.29 -6.24
N ASN A 303 -7.33 22.43 -6.52
CA ASN A 303 -8.58 22.46 -7.30
C ASN A 303 -8.30 22.35 -8.79
N GLU A 304 -7.17 22.87 -9.25
CA GLU A 304 -6.76 22.90 -10.64
C GLU A 304 -6.41 21.51 -11.16
N VAL A 305 -6.87 21.17 -12.37
CA VAL A 305 -6.44 19.99 -13.10
C VAL A 305 -4.96 20.13 -13.46
N ALA A 306 -4.19 19.09 -13.15
CA ALA A 306 -2.79 18.95 -13.50
C ALA A 306 -2.63 18.63 -15.00
N LYS A 307 -1.44 18.89 -15.52
CA LYS A 307 -1.08 18.46 -16.88
C LYS A 307 -1.09 16.93 -16.94
N THR A 308 -1.38 16.38 -18.11
CA THR A 308 -1.31 14.93 -18.34
C THR A 308 0.08 14.42 -17.97
N GLN A 309 0.12 13.33 -17.21
CA GLN A 309 1.33 12.72 -16.65
C GLN A 309 2.14 13.62 -15.71
N GLU A 310 1.60 14.72 -15.20
CA GLU A 310 2.29 15.56 -14.22
C GLU A 310 2.58 14.78 -12.93
N LEU A 311 3.79 14.93 -12.42
CA LEU A 311 4.20 14.51 -11.09
C LEU A 311 4.97 15.67 -10.48
N VAL A 312 4.62 16.05 -9.25
CA VAL A 312 5.21 17.19 -8.55
C VAL A 312 5.99 16.66 -7.36
N GLU A 313 7.32 16.63 -7.46
CA GLU A 313 8.20 16.11 -6.41
C GLU A 313 8.63 17.17 -5.39
N SER A 314 8.52 18.46 -5.74
CA SER A 314 8.91 19.60 -4.90
C SER A 314 8.22 20.89 -5.36
N GLY A 315 8.32 21.95 -4.57
CA GLY A 315 7.77 23.29 -4.89
C GLY A 315 6.32 23.50 -4.48
N ASP A 316 5.51 22.44 -4.38
CA ASP A 316 4.20 22.45 -3.75
C ASP A 316 4.15 21.38 -2.64
N GLU A 317 4.16 21.82 -1.38
CA GLU A 317 4.23 20.91 -0.23
C GLU A 317 3.03 19.96 -0.11
N ARG A 318 1.92 20.26 -0.80
CA ARG A 318 0.76 19.36 -0.87
C ARG A 318 1.08 18.13 -1.72
N PHE A 319 1.99 18.26 -2.69
CA PHE A 319 2.30 17.21 -3.64
C PHE A 319 3.63 16.53 -3.42
N GLY A 320 4.67 17.25 -3.03
CA GLY A 320 5.99 16.64 -2.99
C GLY A 320 6.95 17.39 -2.11
N TRP A 321 7.63 16.64 -1.24
CA TRP A 321 8.77 17.11 -0.49
C TRP A 321 9.57 15.93 0.05
N GLU A 322 10.81 16.21 0.46
CA GLU A 322 11.68 15.26 1.12
C GLU A 322 12.40 15.97 2.27
N VAL A 323 12.34 15.38 3.46
CA VAL A 323 13.12 15.80 4.63
C VAL A 323 14.19 14.75 4.87
N LYS A 324 15.45 15.18 4.90
CA LYS A 324 16.59 14.36 5.30
C LYS A 324 17.12 14.87 6.63
N ASP A 325 17.29 13.96 7.57
CA ASP A 325 17.89 14.25 8.88
C ASP A 325 19.05 13.27 9.15
N GLY A 326 19.65 13.35 10.34
CA GLY A 326 20.74 12.45 10.75
C GLY A 326 20.32 10.99 10.90
N ARG A 327 19.01 10.70 10.86
CA ARG A 327 18.46 9.34 10.96
C ARG A 327 18.19 8.75 9.57
N GLY A 328 17.57 9.50 8.67
CA GLY A 328 17.33 9.04 7.30
C GLY A 328 16.47 10.01 6.50
N SER A 329 15.62 9.47 5.61
CA SER A 329 14.80 10.27 4.68
C SER A 329 13.31 9.99 4.84
N ILE A 330 12.51 11.05 4.96
CA ILE A 330 11.05 11.02 4.81
C ILE A 330 10.69 11.72 3.51
N LYS A 331 10.02 10.99 2.61
CA LYS A 331 9.54 11.52 1.34
C LYS A 331 8.01 11.42 1.28
N TRP A 332 7.38 12.49 0.80
CA TRP A 332 5.96 12.56 0.51
C TRP A 332 5.76 12.77 -0.98
N LEU A 333 4.83 12.02 -1.57
CA LEU A 333 4.41 12.16 -2.96
C LEU A 333 2.88 11.99 -3.07
N LEU A 334 2.18 13.04 -3.49
CA LEU A 334 0.80 12.98 -3.94
C LEU A 334 0.77 12.96 -5.46
N VAL A 335 0.16 11.95 -6.04
CA VAL A 335 0.01 11.81 -7.48
C VAL A 335 -1.22 12.63 -7.93
N PRO A 336 -1.06 13.66 -8.76
CA PRO A 336 -2.18 14.53 -9.16
C PRO A 336 -3.21 13.79 -10.01
N ASP A 337 -4.49 14.15 -9.87
CA ASP A 337 -5.64 13.73 -10.69
C ASP A 337 -5.87 12.23 -10.83
N VAL A 338 -5.31 11.41 -9.94
CA VAL A 338 -5.53 9.97 -9.96
C VAL A 338 -6.41 9.54 -8.79
N ILE A 339 -7.16 8.46 -8.99
CA ILE A 339 -7.99 7.82 -7.96
C ILE A 339 -7.18 6.75 -7.22
N HIS A 340 -7.77 6.18 -6.17
CA HIS A 340 -7.22 4.99 -5.52
C HIS A 340 -6.97 3.85 -6.53
N ALA A 341 -5.86 3.12 -6.36
CA ALA A 341 -5.44 2.02 -7.25
C ALA A 341 -5.31 2.42 -8.74
N PHE A 342 -4.80 3.63 -9.01
CA PHE A 342 -4.59 4.14 -10.37
C PHE A 342 -3.50 3.40 -11.17
N ASP A 343 -2.68 2.64 -10.48
CA ASP A 343 -1.56 1.82 -10.92
C ASP A 343 -1.93 0.33 -11.00
N PHE A 344 -3.16 -0.04 -10.61
CA PHE A 344 -3.69 -1.38 -10.83
C PHE A 344 -4.36 -1.47 -12.21
N HIS A 345 -3.67 -2.12 -13.16
CA HIS A 345 -4.07 -2.15 -14.58
C HIS A 345 -5.49 -2.67 -14.80
N GLU A 346 -5.88 -3.75 -14.13
CA GLU A 346 -7.16 -4.41 -14.36
C GLU A 346 -8.34 -3.64 -13.76
N MET A 347 -8.21 -3.13 -12.53
CA MET A 347 -9.25 -2.27 -11.93
C MET A 347 -9.33 -0.95 -12.68
N GLY A 348 -8.20 -0.35 -13.05
CA GLY A 348 -8.15 0.84 -13.90
C GLY A 348 -9.01 0.66 -15.15
N ALA A 349 -8.81 -0.44 -15.90
CA ALA A 349 -9.57 -0.74 -17.10
C ALA A 349 -11.05 -1.04 -16.86
N ALA A 350 -11.41 -1.62 -15.71
CA ALA A 350 -12.78 -1.99 -15.39
C ALA A 350 -13.65 -0.81 -14.90
N VAL A 351 -13.06 0.16 -14.19
CA VAL A 351 -13.82 1.26 -13.55
C VAL A 351 -13.48 2.66 -14.04
N SER A 352 -12.46 2.81 -14.88
CA SER A 352 -12.03 4.11 -15.42
C SER A 352 -12.11 4.16 -16.93
N ASP A 353 -12.23 5.36 -17.48
CA ASP A 353 -12.16 5.58 -18.92
C ASP A 353 -10.72 5.41 -19.45
N PRO A 354 -10.53 5.19 -20.77
CA PRO A 354 -9.21 4.93 -21.35
C PRO A 354 -8.19 6.07 -21.17
N GLU A 355 -8.63 7.32 -21.07
CA GLU A 355 -7.73 8.45 -20.85
C GLU A 355 -7.19 8.43 -19.42
N SER A 356 -8.08 8.21 -18.45
CA SER A 356 -7.72 8.00 -17.05
C SER A 356 -6.73 6.84 -16.89
N VAL A 357 -6.97 5.70 -17.54
CA VAL A 357 -6.05 4.55 -17.47
C VAL A 357 -4.67 4.90 -18.01
N ARG A 358 -4.59 5.51 -19.20
CA ARG A 358 -3.30 5.90 -19.81
C ARG A 358 -2.53 6.90 -18.93
N ASP A 359 -3.21 7.90 -18.39
CA ASP A 359 -2.60 8.90 -17.52
C ASP A 359 -2.15 8.28 -16.19
N GLY A 360 -2.98 7.41 -15.59
CA GLY A 360 -2.65 6.66 -14.37
C GLY A 360 -1.41 5.80 -14.54
N ASN A 361 -1.37 4.98 -15.59
CA ASN A 361 -0.24 4.10 -15.89
C ASN A 361 1.06 4.89 -16.14
N ALA A 362 0.98 5.99 -16.89
CA ALA A 362 2.15 6.84 -17.12
C ALA A 362 2.67 7.48 -15.82
N LYS A 363 1.77 7.91 -14.93
CA LYS A 363 2.13 8.41 -13.60
C LYS A 363 2.69 7.31 -12.71
N ALA A 364 2.16 6.09 -12.75
CA ALA A 364 2.65 4.94 -12.01
C ALA A 364 4.12 4.65 -12.38
N VAL A 365 4.44 4.59 -13.67
CA VAL A 365 5.83 4.40 -14.14
C VAL A 365 6.76 5.53 -13.67
N LYS A 366 6.29 6.78 -13.65
CA LYS A 366 7.08 7.91 -13.10
C LYS A 366 7.32 7.74 -11.59
N VAL A 367 6.29 7.36 -10.84
CA VAL A 367 6.42 7.06 -9.40
C VAL A 367 7.42 5.92 -9.18
N MET A 368 7.38 4.84 -9.95
CA MET A 368 8.35 3.73 -9.84
C MET A 368 9.79 4.21 -10.02
N ARG A 369 10.03 5.13 -10.98
CA ARG A 369 11.36 5.73 -11.20
C ARG A 369 11.80 6.60 -10.03
N VAL A 370 10.93 7.49 -9.56
CA VAL A 370 11.21 8.38 -8.42
C VAL A 370 11.48 7.58 -7.15
N VAL A 371 10.66 6.57 -6.86
CA VAL A 371 10.82 5.68 -5.70
C VAL A 371 12.13 4.89 -5.83
N GLY A 372 12.42 4.31 -6.99
CA GLY A 372 13.64 3.55 -7.20
C GLY A 372 14.91 4.40 -7.09
N ASP A 373 14.89 5.64 -7.63
CA ASP A 373 15.96 6.61 -7.43
C ASP A 373 16.16 6.97 -5.96
N TRP A 374 15.05 7.13 -5.22
CA TRP A 374 15.10 7.40 -3.79
C TRP A 374 15.64 6.20 -3.00
N LEU A 375 15.24 4.96 -3.32
CA LEU A 375 15.76 3.74 -2.70
C LEU A 375 17.26 3.56 -2.94
N ARG A 376 17.73 3.76 -4.18
CA ARG A 376 19.18 3.76 -4.52
C ARG A 376 19.97 4.76 -3.67
N LYS A 377 19.40 5.94 -3.40
CA LYS A 377 20.04 7.00 -2.59
C LYS A 377 19.94 6.76 -1.09
N THR A 378 19.11 5.83 -0.62
CA THR A 378 18.79 5.65 0.81
C THR A 378 19.06 4.24 1.32
N ALA A 379 18.27 3.27 0.87
CA ALA A 379 18.26 1.88 1.34
C ALA A 379 19.13 0.92 0.54
N TRP A 380 19.42 1.22 -0.72
CA TRP A 380 20.18 0.34 -1.62
C TRP A 380 21.55 0.88 -1.95
N LYS A 381 22.14 1.64 -1.03
CA LYS A 381 23.53 2.08 -1.13
C LYS A 381 24.43 0.84 -1.15
N ALA A 382 25.37 0.81 -2.10
CA ALA A 382 26.38 -0.23 -2.21
C ALA A 382 27.42 -0.13 -1.10
#